data_AF-A0A522BRB4-F1
#
_entry.id   AF-A0A522BRB4-F1
#
_cell.length_a   1.000
_cell.length_b   1.000
_cell.length_c   1.000
_cell.angle_alpha   90.00
_cell.angle_beta   90.00
_cell.angle_gamma   90.00
#
_symmetry.space_group_name_H-M   'P 1'
#
loop_
_entity.id
_entity.type
_entity.pdbx_description
1 polymer ?
#
loop_
_entity_poly.entity_id
_entity_poly.type
_entity_poly.pdbx_seq_one_letter_code
_entity_poly.pdbx_strand_id
1 'polypeptide(L)' 'MYKLEITATAARALSDRLPEAVAVAVLEFLNGDLLRTPRRVGHELQRELEGTWSARRGAYRILYEIHDSV' A
#
# COMPACT_ATOMS: atom_id res chain seq x y z
N MET A 1 -4.80 13.62 6.66
CA MET A 1 -4.07 13.18 5.44
C MET A 1 -2.83 12.46 5.92
N TYR A 2 -2.60 11.23 5.48
CA TYR A 2 -1.45 10.45 5.91
C TYR A 2 -0.18 10.87 5.15
N LYS A 3 0.98 10.53 5.69
CA LYS A 3 2.27 10.60 4.99
C LYS A 3 2.63 9.21 4.46
N LEU A 4 3.15 9.15 3.24
CA LEU A 4 3.62 7.90 2.64
C LEU A 4 5.07 7.64 3.05
N GLU A 5 5.33 6.48 3.62
CA GLU A 5 6.67 5.94 3.83
C GLU A 5 6.77 4.59 3.12
N ILE A 6 7.85 4.36 2.38
CA ILE A 6 8.03 3.18 1.54
C ILE A 6 9.20 2.37 2.08
N THR A 7 8.94 1.10 2.39
CA THR A 7 10.00 0.18 2.82
C THR A 7 10.95 -0.13 1.67
N ALA A 8 12.20 -0.50 1.98
CA ALA A 8 13.18 -0.85 0.95
C ALA A 8 12.73 -2.02 0.05
N THR A 9 11.94 -2.96 0.60
CA THR A 9 11.37 -4.08 -0.16
C THR A 9 10.29 -3.62 -1.13
N ALA A 10 9.41 -2.70 -0.71
CA ALA A 10 8.39 -2.12 -1.58
C ALA A 10 9.02 -1.26 -2.69
N ALA A 11 10.03 -0.46 -2.37
CA ALA A 11 10.75 0.36 -3.36
C ALA A 11 11.36 -0.51 -4.48
N ARG A 12 12.05 -1.60 -4.11
CA ARG A 12 12.62 -2.57 -5.09
C ARG A 12 11.54 -3.26 -5.92
N ALA A 13 10.38 -3.55 -5.33
CA ALA A 13 9.29 -4.15 -6.08
C ALA A 13 8.77 -3.20 -7.16
N LEU A 14 8.62 -1.93 -6.81
CA LEU A 14 8.18 -0.87 -7.73
C LEU A 14 9.20 -0.58 -8.84
N SER A 15 10.50 -0.59 -8.53
CA SER A 15 11.54 -0.25 -9.51
C SER A 15 11.96 -1.43 -10.39
N ASP A 16 12.09 -2.64 -9.84
CA ASP A 16 12.86 -3.71 -10.49
C ASP A 16 12.03 -4.96 -10.83
N ARG A 17 10.85 -5.13 -10.21
CA ARG A 17 10.11 -6.40 -10.26
C ARG A 17 8.77 -6.31 -10.97
N LEU A 18 8.11 -5.16 -10.86
CA LEU A 18 6.82 -4.96 -11.48
C LEU A 18 7.00 -4.45 -12.92
N PRO A 19 6.16 -4.88 -13.87
CA PRO A 19 6.06 -4.20 -15.15
C PRO A 19 5.77 -2.72 -14.94
N GLU A 20 6.37 -1.85 -15.75
CA GLU A 20 6.30 -0.38 -15.58
C GLU A 20 4.87 0.13 -15.42
N ALA A 21 3.95 -0.31 -16.28
CA ALA A 21 2.54 0.09 -16.21
C ALA A 21 1.87 -0.27 -14.86
N VAL A 22 2.27 -1.40 -14.25
CA VAL A 22 1.77 -1.82 -12.94
C VAL A 22 2.40 -0.96 -11.84
N ALA A 23 3.70 -0.68 -11.92
CA ALA A 23 4.39 0.18 -10.96
C ALA A 23 3.78 1.60 -10.93
N VAL A 24 3.50 2.18 -12.10
CA VAL A 24 2.83 3.48 -12.22
C VAL A 24 1.44 3.44 -11.59
N ALA A 25 0.62 2.44 -11.90
CA ALA A 25 -0.72 2.29 -11.31
C ALA A 25 -0.70 2.10 -9.79
N VAL A 26 0.35 1.46 -9.25
CA VAL A 26 0.57 1.37 -7.80
C VAL A 26 0.89 2.76 -7.24
N LEU A 27 1.85 3.49 -7.82
CA LEU A 27 2.25 4.82 -7.35
C LEU A 27 1.09 5.82 -7.36
N GLU A 28 0.23 5.79 -8.39
CA GLU A 28 -0.98 6.61 -8.45
C GLU A 28 -1.95 6.28 -7.32
N PHE A 29 -2.13 4.99 -7.03
CA PHE A 29 -2.98 4.55 -5.92
C PHE A 29 -2.40 4.94 -4.56
N LEU A 30 -1.09 4.76 -4.36
CA LEU A 30 -0.40 5.13 -3.12
C LEU A 30 -0.57 6.63 -2.85
N ASN A 31 -0.31 7.49 -3.84
CA ASN A 31 -0.43 8.95 -3.69
C ASN A 31 -1.88 9.47 -3.71
N GLY A 32 -2.84 8.64 -4.09
CA GLY A 32 -4.25 8.99 -4.24
C GLY A 32 -5.11 8.45 -3.10
N ASP A 33 -5.88 7.41 -3.41
CA ASP A 33 -6.91 6.89 -2.50
C ASP A 33 -6.33 6.35 -1.19
N LEU A 34 -5.12 5.77 -1.23
CA LEU A 34 -4.51 5.20 -0.04
C LEU A 34 -4.20 6.28 1.00
N LEU A 35 -3.59 7.41 0.64
CA LEU A 35 -3.29 8.49 1.59
C LEU A 35 -4.54 9.24 2.08
N ARG A 36 -5.60 9.27 1.27
CA ARG A 36 -6.86 9.95 1.63
C ARG A 36 -7.71 9.11 2.58
N THR A 37 -7.87 7.82 2.28
CA THR A 37 -8.81 6.94 2.99
C THR A 37 -8.25 5.53 3.13
N PRO A 38 -7.13 5.33 3.86
CA PRO A 38 -6.42 4.05 3.87
C PRO A 38 -7.27 2.91 4.43
N ARG A 39 -8.13 3.19 5.41
CA ARG A 39 -9.04 2.20 6.01
C ARG A 39 -10.22 1.81 5.13
N ARG A 40 -10.55 2.62 4.11
CA ARG A 40 -11.69 2.34 3.20
C ARG A 40 -11.28 1.51 2.00
N VAL A 41 -10.02 1.60 1.58
CA VAL A 41 -9.51 0.94 0.36
C VAL A 41 -8.84 -0.39 0.61
N GLY A 42 -8.64 -0.76 1.86
CA GLY A 42 -8.11 -2.05 2.27
C GLY A 42 -8.86 -2.61 3.47
N HIS A 43 -8.40 -3.77 3.91
CA HIS A 43 -8.89 -4.44 5.11
C HIS A 43 -7.69 -4.81 5.98
N GLU A 44 -7.91 -4.81 7.29
CA GLU A 44 -6.92 -5.29 8.25
C GLU A 44 -6.78 -6.80 8.15
N LEU A 45 -5.54 -7.26 8.14
CA LEU A 45 -5.22 -8.68 8.24
C LEU A 45 -5.40 -9.14 9.68
N GLN A 46 -5.60 -10.45 9.86
CA GLN A 46 -5.91 -11.02 11.17
C GLN A 46 -4.77 -11.88 11.69
N ARG A 47 -4.87 -12.25 12.97
CA ARG A 47 -3.96 -13.18 13.67
C ARG A 47 -2.54 -12.62 13.72
N GLU A 48 -1.55 -13.36 13.22
CA GLU A 48 -0.14 -13.00 13.28
C GLU A 48 0.21 -11.75 12.47
N LEU A 49 -0.73 -11.25 11.65
CA LEU A 49 -0.57 -10.06 10.80
C LEU A 49 -1.47 -8.89 11.22
N GLU A 50 -2.04 -8.94 12.42
CA GLU A 50 -2.80 -7.81 12.99
C GLU A 50 -1.96 -6.51 12.96
N GLY A 51 -2.60 -5.38 12.62
CA GLY A 51 -1.93 -4.10 12.36
C GLY A 51 -1.44 -3.91 10.92
N THR A 52 -1.31 -4.98 10.13
CA THR A 52 -1.05 -4.89 8.69
C THR A 52 -2.35 -4.85 7.90
N TRP A 53 -2.40 -4.02 6.87
CA TRP A 53 -3.54 -3.85 5.98
C TRP A 53 -3.22 -4.33 4.57
N SER A 54 -4.25 -4.81 3.87
CA SER A 54 -4.15 -5.20 2.46
C SER A 54 -5.18 -4.48 1.60
N ALA A 55 -4.68 -3.75 0.60
CA ALA A 55 -5.50 -3.16 -0.46
C ALA A 55 -5.34 -3.97 -1.74
N ARG A 56 -6.46 -4.36 -2.36
CA ARG A 56 -6.49 -5.07 -3.64
C ARG A 56 -6.70 -4.10 -4.79
N ARG A 57 -5.86 -4.20 -5.82
CA ARG A 57 -6.04 -3.47 -7.09
C ARG A 57 -5.89 -4.47 -8.24
N GLY A 58 -7.02 -4.93 -8.76
CA GLY A 58 -7.05 -5.95 -9.82
C GLY A 58 -6.34 -7.25 -9.41
N ALA A 59 -5.22 -7.54 -10.08
CA ALA A 59 -4.42 -8.75 -9.89
C ALA A 59 -3.33 -8.61 -8.80
N TYR A 60 -3.07 -7.41 -8.28
CA TYR A 60 -2.04 -7.17 -7.27
C TYR A 60 -2.64 -6.75 -5.92
N ARG A 61 -1.84 -6.94 -4.87
CA ARG A 61 -2.13 -6.52 -3.50
C ARG A 61 -1.00 -5.66 -2.98
N ILE A 62 -1.35 -4.64 -2.22
CA ILE A 62 -0.42 -3.74 -1.53
C ILE A 62 -0.60 -3.99 -0.04
N LEU A 63 0.49 -4.34 0.64
CA LEU A 63 0.54 -4.46 2.09
C LEU A 63 1.08 -3.16 2.68
N TYR A 64 0.43 -2.65 3.71
CA TYR A 64 0.80 -1.38 4.35
C TYR A 64 0.37 -1.38 5.81
N GLU A 65 0.97 -0.49 6.59
CA GLU A 65 0.59 -0.22 7.98
C GLU A 65 0.00 1.19 8.04
N ILE A 66 -0.87 1.43 9.03
CA ILE A 66 -1.45 2.75 9.29
C ILE A 66 -0.94 3.20 10.65
N HIS A 67 -0.08 4.20 10.66
CA HIS A 67 0.37 4.85 11.89
C HIS A 67 -0.47 6.11 12.11
N ASP A 68 -1.49 6.00 12.96
CA ASP A 68 -2.13 7.19 13.49
C ASP A 68 -1.18 7.80 14.53
N SER A 69 -0.74 9.03 14.28
CA SER A 69 -0.12 9.83 15.33
C SER A 69 -1.13 10.00 16.47
N VAL A 70 -0.69 9.66 17.69
CA VAL A 70 -1.41 9.94 18.94
C VAL A 70 -1.67 11.43 19.07
#